data_AF-A0A8K1HT54-F1
#
_entry.id   AF-A0A8K1HT54-F1
#
_cell.length_a   1.000
_cell.length_b   1.000
_cell.length_c   1.000
_cell.angle_alpha   90.00
_cell.angle_beta   90.00
_cell.angle_gamma   90.00
#
_symmetry.space_group_name_H-M   'P 1'
#
loop_
_entity.id
_entity.type
_entity.pdbx_description
1 polymer ?
#
loop_
_entity_poly.entity_id
_entity_poly.type
_entity_poly.pdbx_seq_one_letter_code
_entity_poly.pdbx_strand_id
1 'polypeptide(L)'
;GGGGDDDEIRDEAATGGINGGSLEKARRWIIDHGGATYIPSWGKFWLSILGVYEWSGNNPLPPEMWLLPYFLPLHPGRMWNHCRMVYLPMSYLYGRRFVGPINSTVLSLRRELYTHPYHQINWDLARNQCAQDPNSMANILHLSRIKDYLWVAEDGMKMKGYNGSQLWDVGFAVQAILSTGLVDEYGSMLKKAHDFIKISQVREDSPGNLSSWYRHISKGGWPFSTPDNGWPVSDCTA
;
A
#
# COMPACT_ATOMS: atom_id res chain seq x y z
N GLY A 1 -13.41 -38.91 62.89
CA GLY A 1 -12.45 -37.80 63.09
C GLY A 1 -11.11 -38.26 62.60
N GLY A 2 -10.36 -37.37 61.93
CA GLY A 2 -9.06 -37.66 61.32
C GLY A 2 -9.12 -37.79 59.80
N GLY A 3 -8.22 -37.06 59.12
CA GLY A 3 -8.04 -37.05 57.66
C GLY A 3 -8.95 -36.05 56.93
N GLY A 4 -8.44 -35.01 56.27
CA GLY A 4 -7.06 -34.52 56.18
C GLY A 4 -7.01 -33.33 55.22
N ASP A 5 -6.17 -32.35 55.49
CA ASP A 5 -5.89 -31.26 54.53
C ASP A 5 -5.16 -31.82 53.31
N ASP A 6 -5.53 -31.35 52.10
CA ASP A 6 -4.69 -31.05 50.93
C ASP A 6 -5.55 -31.01 49.63
N ASP A 7 -5.05 -30.30 48.61
CA ASP A 7 -5.58 -30.18 47.23
C ASP A 7 -6.91 -29.42 46.99
N GLU A 8 -7.06 -28.21 47.55
CA GLU A 8 -7.82 -27.15 46.86
C GLU A 8 -6.90 -26.41 45.86
N ILE A 9 -6.69 -27.01 44.69
CA ILE A 9 -5.86 -26.44 43.62
C ILE A 9 -6.53 -25.18 43.07
N ARG A 10 -5.79 -24.07 43.13
CA ARG A 10 -6.15 -22.78 42.54
C ARG A 10 -6.15 -22.87 41.01
N ASP A 11 -7.30 -23.04 40.39
CA ASP A 11 -7.49 -22.77 38.95
C ASP A 11 -7.74 -21.26 38.69
N GLU A 12 -6.78 -20.44 39.10
CA GLU A 12 -6.52 -19.17 38.42
C GLU A 12 -5.35 -19.36 37.42
N ALA A 13 -5.52 -18.79 36.22
CA ALA A 13 -4.52 -18.69 35.14
C ALA A 13 -4.34 -19.89 34.18
N ALA A 14 -5.35 -20.16 33.34
CA ALA A 14 -5.15 -20.88 32.07
C ALA A 14 -6.06 -20.43 30.90
N THR A 15 -6.20 -19.11 30.63
CA THR A 15 -6.56 -18.56 29.28
C THR A 15 -6.32 -17.06 29.11
N GLY A 16 -5.46 -16.44 29.93
CA GLY A 16 -5.00 -15.07 29.70
C GLY A 16 -3.88 -15.03 28.66
N GLY A 17 -4.21 -14.90 27.37
CA GLY A 17 -3.19 -14.89 26.30
C GLY A 17 -3.63 -14.39 24.92
N ILE A 18 -3.08 -13.24 24.52
CA ILE A 18 -2.89 -12.76 23.13
C ILE A 18 -4.08 -12.09 22.39
N ASN A 19 -5.34 -12.55 22.45
CA ASN A 19 -6.36 -12.11 21.46
C ASN A 19 -7.44 -11.08 21.88
N GLY A 20 -7.55 -10.67 23.16
CA GLY A 20 -8.67 -9.83 23.63
C GLY A 20 -8.49 -8.30 23.56
N GLY A 21 -7.24 -7.78 23.55
CA GLY A 21 -6.98 -6.37 23.87
C GLY A 21 -6.92 -5.41 22.68
N SER A 22 -6.13 -5.74 21.65
CA SER A 22 -5.75 -4.77 20.61
C SER A 22 -6.84 -4.56 19.55
N LEU A 23 -7.55 -5.62 19.16
CA LEU A 23 -8.62 -5.54 18.16
C LEU A 23 -9.84 -4.78 18.69
N GLU A 24 -10.25 -5.02 19.93
CA GLU A 24 -11.37 -4.28 20.55
C GLU A 24 -11.02 -2.80 20.77
N LYS A 25 -9.76 -2.47 21.14
CA LYS A 25 -9.29 -1.07 21.17
C LYS A 25 -9.33 -0.40 19.80
N ALA A 26 -8.85 -1.09 18.75
CA ALA A 26 -8.86 -0.58 17.38
C ALA A 26 -10.30 -0.39 16.85
N ARG A 27 -11.19 -1.37 17.10
CA ARG A 27 -12.60 -1.29 16.77
C ARG A 27 -13.29 -0.11 17.45
N ARG A 28 -13.07 0.07 18.76
CA ARG A 28 -13.62 1.20 19.51
C ARG A 28 -13.17 2.53 18.91
N TRP A 29 -11.88 2.68 18.65
CA TRP A 29 -11.34 3.86 17.98
C TRP A 29 -11.99 4.12 16.61
N ILE A 30 -12.21 3.08 15.78
CA ILE A 30 -12.91 3.22 14.49
C ILE A 30 -14.34 3.74 14.69
N ILE A 31 -15.09 3.18 15.64
CA ILE A 31 -16.48 3.60 15.94
C ILE A 31 -16.52 5.03 16.49
N ASP A 32 -15.63 5.37 17.42
CA ASP A 32 -15.53 6.70 18.03
C ASP A 32 -15.23 7.81 17.00
N HIS A 33 -14.57 7.47 15.88
CA HIS A 33 -14.25 8.39 14.77
C HIS A 33 -15.28 8.32 13.62
N GLY A 34 -16.51 7.86 13.90
CA GLY A 34 -17.62 7.83 12.94
C GLY A 34 -17.79 6.52 12.17
N GLY A 35 -16.95 5.51 12.43
CA GLY A 35 -16.96 4.23 11.72
C GLY A 35 -16.36 4.29 10.32
N ALA A 36 -16.42 3.17 9.61
CA ALA A 36 -15.81 3.03 8.30
C ALA A 36 -16.47 3.88 7.19
N THR A 37 -17.59 4.57 7.42
CA THR A 37 -18.17 5.54 6.45
C THR A 37 -17.27 6.76 6.24
N TYR A 38 -16.45 7.14 7.24
CA TYR A 38 -15.53 8.28 7.18
C TYR A 38 -14.11 7.90 6.70
N ILE A 39 -13.87 6.66 6.28
CA ILE A 39 -12.57 6.20 5.77
C ILE A 39 -12.20 6.95 4.47
N PRO A 40 -10.91 7.24 4.19
CA PRO A 40 -10.49 7.84 2.92
C PRO A 40 -10.88 7.01 1.68
N SER A 41 -10.93 7.66 0.52
CA SER A 41 -11.46 7.09 -0.74
C SER A 41 -10.83 5.75 -1.16
N TRP A 42 -9.52 5.57 -1.00
CA TRP A 42 -8.85 4.28 -1.26
C TRP A 42 -9.26 3.19 -0.28
N GLY A 43 -9.56 3.55 0.98
CA GLY A 43 -10.13 2.63 1.96
C GLY A 43 -11.52 2.18 1.55
N LYS A 44 -12.40 3.09 1.12
CA LYS A 44 -13.75 2.77 0.60
C LYS A 44 -13.67 1.77 -0.55
N PHE A 45 -12.74 1.99 -1.48
CA PHE A 45 -12.49 1.12 -2.63
C PHE A 45 -12.12 -0.31 -2.19
N TRP A 46 -11.14 -0.46 -1.29
CA TRP A 46 -10.72 -1.78 -0.80
C TRP A 46 -11.80 -2.48 0.03
N LEU A 47 -12.53 -1.75 0.88
CA LEU A 47 -13.66 -2.30 1.64
C LEU A 47 -14.82 -2.72 0.72
N SER A 48 -14.99 -2.07 -0.43
CA SER A 48 -16.01 -2.45 -1.43
C SER A 48 -15.62 -3.72 -2.19
N ILE A 49 -14.34 -3.88 -2.55
CA ILE A 49 -13.82 -5.15 -3.07
C ILE A 49 -14.00 -6.28 -2.06
N LEU A 50 -13.75 -6.04 -0.77
CA LEU A 50 -13.96 -7.02 0.31
C LEU A 50 -15.46 -7.33 0.55
N GLY A 51 -16.37 -6.50 0.03
CA GLY A 51 -17.81 -6.65 0.24
C GLY A 51 -18.29 -6.18 1.60
N VAL A 52 -17.56 -5.31 2.29
CA VAL A 52 -17.97 -4.72 3.59
C VAL A 52 -18.33 -3.24 3.48
N TYR A 53 -18.43 -2.68 2.27
CA TYR A 53 -18.80 -1.28 2.00
C TYR A 53 -19.50 -1.23 0.62
N GLU A 54 -20.57 -0.46 0.43
CA GLU A 54 -21.29 -0.45 -0.86
C GLU A 54 -20.63 0.46 -1.91
N TRP A 55 -20.58 -0.01 -3.16
CA TRP A 55 -19.96 0.73 -4.28
C TRP A 55 -20.60 2.10 -4.53
N SER A 56 -21.86 2.31 -4.16
CA SER A 56 -22.54 3.61 -4.22
C SER A 56 -21.87 4.66 -3.34
N GLY A 57 -21.30 4.27 -2.19
CA GLY A 57 -20.57 5.17 -1.29
C GLY A 57 -19.13 5.46 -1.71
N ASN A 58 -18.73 5.11 -2.93
CA ASN A 58 -17.46 5.52 -3.51
C ASN A 58 -17.67 6.70 -4.46
N ASN A 59 -16.68 7.58 -4.55
CA ASN A 59 -16.63 8.54 -5.64
C ASN A 59 -16.37 7.80 -6.97
N PRO A 60 -16.99 8.21 -8.09
CA PRO A 60 -16.84 7.51 -9.35
C PRO A 60 -15.38 7.41 -9.82
N LEU A 61 -14.99 6.20 -10.23
CA LEU A 61 -13.74 5.92 -10.96
C LEU A 61 -14.08 5.42 -12.37
N PRO A 62 -14.69 6.26 -13.23
CA PRO A 62 -15.21 5.85 -14.54
C PRO A 62 -14.11 5.31 -15.47
N PRO A 63 -14.15 4.02 -15.90
CA PRO A 63 -13.20 3.50 -16.88
C PRO A 63 -13.33 4.18 -18.26
N GLU A 64 -14.45 4.84 -18.54
CA GLU A 64 -14.71 5.59 -19.77
C GLU A 64 -13.70 6.75 -19.98
N MET A 65 -13.06 7.25 -18.91
CA MET A 65 -12.01 8.28 -19.00
C MET A 65 -10.82 7.83 -19.83
N TRP A 66 -10.56 6.51 -19.92
CA TRP A 66 -9.50 5.92 -20.74
C TRP A 66 -9.84 5.86 -22.23
N LEU A 67 -11.09 6.16 -22.62
CA LEU A 67 -11.55 6.25 -24.01
C LEU A 67 -11.53 7.68 -24.56
N LEU A 68 -11.19 8.67 -23.71
CA LEU A 68 -11.09 10.07 -24.13
C LEU A 68 -9.94 10.29 -25.13
N PRO A 69 -10.07 11.23 -26.08
CA PRO A 69 -8.94 11.65 -26.90
C PRO A 69 -7.76 12.19 -26.05
N TYR A 70 -6.54 11.76 -26.36
CA TYR A 70 -5.32 12.10 -25.60
C TYR A 70 -5.01 13.61 -25.48
N PHE A 71 -5.59 14.44 -26.36
CA PHE A 71 -5.43 15.90 -26.29
C PHE A 71 -6.23 16.55 -25.14
N LEU A 72 -7.24 15.86 -24.57
CA LEU A 72 -8.03 16.39 -23.46
C LEU A 72 -7.22 16.39 -22.15
N PRO A 73 -7.32 17.46 -21.33
CA PRO A 73 -6.51 17.59 -20.12
C PRO A 73 -6.82 16.53 -19.05
N LEU A 74 -8.02 15.96 -19.07
CA LEU A 74 -8.48 14.92 -18.14
C LEU A 74 -8.08 13.48 -18.57
N HIS A 75 -7.42 13.31 -19.71
CA HIS A 75 -7.08 11.98 -20.21
C HIS A 75 -6.04 11.28 -19.29
N PRO A 76 -6.32 10.08 -18.73
CA PRO A 76 -5.46 9.43 -17.72
C PRO A 76 -4.00 9.19 -18.13
N GLY A 77 -3.73 9.00 -19.42
CA GLY A 77 -2.36 8.89 -19.95
C GLY A 77 -1.48 10.13 -19.72
N ARG A 78 -2.09 11.30 -19.45
CA ARG A 78 -1.39 12.56 -19.12
C ARG A 78 -1.10 12.71 -17.62
N MET A 79 -1.70 11.89 -16.76
CA MET A 79 -1.45 11.92 -15.32
C MET A 79 -0.08 11.33 -14.99
N TRP A 80 0.46 11.64 -13.81
CA TRP A 80 1.67 11.02 -13.27
C TRP A 80 1.60 9.48 -13.34
N ASN A 81 2.71 8.82 -13.63
CA ASN A 81 2.77 7.38 -13.92
C ASN A 81 2.24 6.54 -12.75
N HIS A 82 2.62 6.86 -11.51
CA HIS A 82 2.13 6.21 -10.31
C HIS A 82 0.61 6.35 -10.14
N CYS A 83 0.05 7.55 -10.36
CA CYS A 83 -1.40 7.74 -10.33
C CYS A 83 -2.10 6.87 -11.37
N ARG A 84 -1.71 6.97 -12.65
CA ARG A 84 -2.45 6.26 -13.73
C ARG A 84 -2.33 4.74 -13.61
N MET A 85 -1.20 4.20 -13.14
CA MET A 85 -1.02 2.76 -12.93
C MET A 85 -1.82 2.21 -11.75
N VAL A 86 -2.14 3.04 -10.73
CA VAL A 86 -3.07 2.65 -9.66
C VAL A 86 -4.53 2.82 -10.10
N TYR A 87 -4.87 3.94 -10.73
CA TYR A 87 -6.26 4.23 -11.12
C TYR A 87 -6.76 3.39 -12.31
N LEU A 88 -5.88 2.83 -13.14
CA LEU A 88 -6.26 1.89 -14.22
C LEU A 88 -7.01 0.66 -13.68
N PRO A 89 -6.40 -0.24 -12.87
CA PRO A 89 -7.09 -1.40 -12.31
C PRO A 89 -8.23 -1.00 -11.35
N MET A 90 -8.10 0.12 -10.64
CA MET A 90 -9.20 0.61 -9.80
C MET A 90 -10.45 0.95 -10.64
N SER A 91 -10.29 1.66 -11.76
CA SER A 91 -11.42 2.01 -12.65
C SER A 91 -12.07 0.79 -13.28
N TYR A 92 -11.28 -0.24 -13.63
CA TYR A 92 -11.81 -1.52 -14.09
C TYR A 92 -12.66 -2.23 -13.02
N LEU A 93 -12.13 -2.36 -11.80
CA LEU A 93 -12.83 -3.05 -10.70
C LEU A 93 -14.06 -2.26 -10.23
N TYR A 94 -13.99 -0.93 -10.24
CA TYR A 94 -15.14 -0.04 -10.03
C TYR A 94 -16.21 -0.28 -11.09
N GLY A 95 -15.87 -0.17 -12.39
CA GLY A 95 -16.82 -0.37 -13.50
C GLY A 95 -17.45 -1.77 -13.51
N ARG A 96 -16.68 -2.81 -13.13
CA ARG A 96 -17.18 -4.18 -12.95
C ARG A 96 -18.00 -4.40 -11.66
N ARG A 97 -18.01 -3.42 -10.73
CA ARG A 97 -18.59 -3.53 -9.38
C ARG A 97 -18.13 -4.81 -8.67
N PHE A 98 -16.84 -5.13 -8.78
CA PHE A 98 -16.30 -6.39 -8.27
C PHE A 98 -16.44 -6.47 -6.74
N VAL A 99 -16.89 -7.63 -6.24
CA VAL A 99 -17.00 -7.94 -4.81
C VAL A 99 -16.54 -9.38 -4.58
N GLY A 100 -15.72 -9.59 -3.56
CA GLY A 100 -15.25 -10.92 -3.16
C GLY A 100 -16.34 -11.78 -2.50
N PRO A 101 -16.07 -13.07 -2.22
CA PRO A 101 -17.06 -13.96 -1.61
C PRO A 101 -17.51 -13.48 -0.22
N ILE A 102 -18.83 -13.33 -0.04
CA ILE A 102 -19.41 -12.97 1.26
C ILE A 102 -19.40 -14.20 2.17
N ASN A 103 -18.62 -14.14 3.25
CA ASN A 103 -18.49 -15.20 4.24
C ASN A 103 -18.84 -14.68 5.66
N SER A 104 -18.76 -15.56 6.67
CA SER A 104 -19.03 -15.22 8.07
C SER A 104 -18.19 -14.04 8.59
N THR A 105 -16.91 -13.97 8.21
CA THR A 105 -16.00 -12.86 8.56
C THR A 105 -16.45 -11.54 7.95
N VAL A 106 -16.79 -11.51 6.65
CA VAL A 106 -17.33 -10.34 5.96
C VAL A 106 -18.63 -9.86 6.62
N LEU A 107 -19.53 -10.79 6.98
CA LEU A 107 -20.76 -10.47 7.70
C LEU A 107 -20.51 -9.95 9.12
N SER A 108 -19.42 -10.35 9.78
CA SER A 108 -19.02 -9.81 11.08
C SER A 108 -18.43 -8.41 10.98
N LEU A 109 -17.53 -8.17 10.01
CA LEU A 109 -17.00 -6.83 9.72
C LEU A 109 -18.10 -5.82 9.40
N ARG A 110 -19.15 -6.22 8.67
CA ARG A 110 -20.36 -5.39 8.43
C ARG A 110 -21.12 -5.02 9.72
N ARG A 111 -20.97 -5.75 10.82
CA ARG A 111 -21.54 -5.43 12.15
C ARG A 111 -20.57 -4.67 13.04
N GLU A 112 -19.26 -4.85 12.85
CA GLU A 112 -18.22 -4.37 13.77
C GLU A 112 -17.65 -3.00 13.41
N LEU A 113 -17.63 -2.63 12.11
CA LEU A 113 -16.95 -1.44 11.59
C LEU A 113 -17.83 -0.17 11.52
N TYR A 114 -19.11 -0.25 11.87
CA TYR A 114 -20.09 0.80 11.62
C TYR A 114 -20.86 1.23 12.88
N THR A 115 -21.11 2.53 13.00
CA THR A 115 -21.91 3.16 14.07
C THR A 115 -23.41 2.86 13.95
N HIS A 116 -23.88 2.54 12.74
CA HIS A 116 -25.26 2.20 12.42
C HIS A 116 -25.34 0.79 11.79
N PRO A 117 -26.50 0.10 11.88
CA PRO A 117 -26.69 -1.17 11.20
C PRO A 117 -26.41 -1.04 9.69
N TYR A 118 -25.62 -1.95 9.12
CA TYR A 118 -25.13 -1.87 7.73
C TYR A 118 -26.21 -1.54 6.68
N HIS A 119 -27.42 -2.11 6.85
CA HIS A 119 -28.56 -1.92 5.94
C HIS A 119 -29.26 -0.55 6.06
N GLN A 120 -28.89 0.28 7.04
CA GLN A 120 -29.45 1.62 7.28
C GLN A 120 -28.46 2.74 6.89
N ILE A 121 -27.25 2.39 6.44
CA ILE A 121 -26.23 3.36 6.05
C ILE A 121 -26.65 4.06 4.76
N ASN A 122 -26.71 5.40 4.81
CA ASN A 122 -26.87 6.22 3.62
C ASN A 122 -25.52 6.33 2.88
N TRP A 123 -25.32 5.45 1.91
CA TRP A 123 -24.08 5.37 1.15
C TRP A 123 -23.82 6.60 0.27
N ASP A 124 -24.86 7.26 -0.27
CA ASP A 124 -24.69 8.49 -1.05
C ASP A 124 -24.15 9.65 -0.19
N LEU A 125 -24.57 9.74 1.07
CA LEU A 125 -23.97 10.66 2.04
C LEU A 125 -22.53 10.22 2.38
N ALA A 126 -22.33 8.93 2.65
CA ALA A 126 -21.03 8.36 2.96
C ALA A 126 -19.99 8.60 1.86
N ARG A 127 -20.40 8.77 0.58
CA ARG A 127 -19.50 9.11 -0.54
C ARG A 127 -18.55 10.27 -0.22
N ASN A 128 -19.10 11.36 0.32
CA ASN A 128 -18.37 12.59 0.61
C ASN A 128 -17.92 12.72 2.07
N GLN A 129 -18.32 11.80 2.94
CA GLN A 129 -17.79 11.71 4.31
C GLN A 129 -16.32 11.30 4.28
N CYS A 130 -15.47 12.08 4.93
CA CYS A 130 -14.08 11.77 5.25
C CYS A 130 -13.82 12.45 6.60
N ALA A 131 -13.07 11.83 7.51
CA ALA A 131 -12.76 12.45 8.79
C ALA A 131 -12.10 13.83 8.56
N GLN A 132 -12.69 14.90 9.11
CA GLN A 132 -12.35 16.30 8.76
C GLN A 132 -11.47 17.04 9.79
N ASP A 133 -10.88 16.36 10.77
CA ASP A 133 -10.01 17.03 11.75
C ASP A 133 -8.50 16.87 11.41
N PRO A 134 -7.84 17.90 10.84
CA PRO A 134 -6.41 17.88 10.54
C PRO A 134 -5.50 18.03 11.77
N ASN A 135 -6.02 18.42 12.95
CA ASN A 135 -5.27 18.50 14.21
C ASN A 135 -5.55 17.31 15.14
N SER A 136 -6.44 16.39 14.73
CA SER A 136 -6.68 15.16 15.46
C SER A 136 -5.40 14.35 15.62
N MET A 137 -5.30 13.63 16.73
CA MET A 137 -4.27 12.60 16.90
C MET A 137 -4.38 11.52 15.82
N ALA A 138 -5.52 11.37 15.14
CA ALA A 138 -5.70 10.49 13.98
C ALA A 138 -4.85 10.92 12.77
N ASN A 139 -4.75 12.23 12.49
CA ASN A 139 -3.90 12.76 11.42
C ASN A 139 -2.41 12.63 11.82
N ILE A 140 -2.08 12.94 13.08
CA ILE A 140 -0.74 12.82 13.67
C ILE A 140 -0.28 11.35 13.80
N LEU A 141 -1.20 10.38 13.86
CA LEU A 141 -0.89 8.95 13.90
C LEU A 141 -0.95 8.26 12.52
N HIS A 142 -1.75 8.76 11.57
CA HIS A 142 -1.55 8.46 10.14
C HIS A 142 -0.10 8.77 9.73
N LEU A 143 0.42 9.91 10.21
CA LEU A 143 1.82 10.36 10.09
C LEU A 143 2.87 9.49 10.80
N SER A 144 2.49 8.45 11.56
CA SER A 144 3.43 7.71 12.43
C SER A 144 3.72 6.27 12.04
N ARG A 145 2.71 5.48 11.60
CA ARG A 145 2.78 4.01 11.73
C ARG A 145 2.02 3.15 10.72
N ILE A 146 1.64 3.69 9.57
CA ILE A 146 1.68 2.83 8.39
C ILE A 146 3.18 2.75 8.09
N LYS A 147 3.92 1.70 8.46
CA LYS A 147 4.06 0.43 7.74
C LYS A 147 4.30 0.56 6.23
N ASP A 148 4.49 1.79 5.73
CA ASP A 148 4.47 2.16 4.31
C ASP A 148 5.46 1.39 3.44
N TYR A 149 6.61 1.06 4.03
CA TYR A 149 7.67 0.27 3.40
C TYR A 149 8.05 -0.89 4.35
N LEU A 150 9.31 -0.91 4.84
CA LEU A 150 9.85 -1.64 6.01
C LEU A 150 10.73 -2.94 5.78
N TRP A 151 10.35 -3.94 4.95
CA TRP A 151 11.01 -5.26 4.59
C TRP A 151 11.26 -6.44 5.60
N VAL A 152 10.71 -7.67 5.40
CA VAL A 152 10.93 -8.91 6.24
C VAL A 152 12.42 -9.29 6.38
N ALA A 153 12.89 -9.53 7.61
CA ALA A 153 14.25 -10.01 7.91
C ALA A 153 14.23 -11.33 8.72
N GLU A 154 15.38 -11.86 9.12
CA GLU A 154 15.54 -13.15 9.83
C GLU A 154 14.71 -13.27 11.13
N ASP A 155 14.24 -12.14 11.68
CA ASP A 155 13.46 -12.00 12.90
C ASP A 155 11.96 -11.66 12.68
N GLY A 156 11.51 -11.28 11.47
CA GLY A 156 10.08 -11.02 11.23
C GLY A 156 9.69 -9.98 10.17
N MET A 157 8.37 -9.79 10.03
CA MET A 157 7.70 -9.26 8.82
C MET A 157 7.67 -7.74 8.66
N LYS A 158 7.98 -7.25 7.45
CA LYS A 158 7.87 -5.85 7.05
C LYS A 158 7.66 -5.70 5.48
N MET A 159 7.12 -4.59 4.92
CA MET A 159 6.58 -4.39 3.52
C MET A 159 7.52 -3.55 2.58
N LYS A 160 7.20 -3.14 1.33
CA LYS A 160 7.95 -2.08 0.57
C LYS A 160 7.05 -1.40 -0.50
N GLY A 161 7.14 -0.09 -0.69
CA GLY A 161 6.43 0.66 -1.75
C GLY A 161 7.14 0.70 -3.13
N TYR A 162 8.35 0.14 -3.25
CA TYR A 162 8.96 -0.30 -4.52
C TYR A 162 9.57 -1.69 -4.29
N ASN A 163 9.90 -2.43 -5.35
CA ASN A 163 10.59 -3.74 -5.22
C ASN A 163 12.02 -3.65 -4.66
N GLY A 164 12.51 -2.42 -4.40
CA GLY A 164 13.70 -2.09 -3.63
C GLY A 164 14.21 -0.70 -4.02
N SER A 165 15.42 -0.38 -3.59
CA SER A 165 16.18 0.85 -3.87
C SER A 165 17.60 0.52 -4.37
N GLN A 166 17.78 -0.71 -4.89
CA GLN A 166 19.09 -1.34 -5.04
C GLN A 166 20.06 -0.50 -5.88
N LEU A 167 19.60 0.01 -7.02
CA LEU A 167 20.44 0.83 -7.87
C LEU A 167 20.68 2.22 -7.28
N TRP A 168 19.65 2.85 -6.73
CA TRP A 168 19.75 4.17 -6.12
C TRP A 168 20.79 4.20 -4.98
N ASP A 169 20.70 3.23 -4.07
CA ASP A 169 21.62 3.10 -2.94
C ASP A 169 23.06 2.81 -3.40
N VAL A 170 23.25 1.94 -4.40
CA VAL A 170 24.57 1.63 -4.97
C VAL A 170 25.15 2.85 -5.70
N GLY A 171 24.34 3.60 -6.45
CA GLY A 171 24.76 4.80 -7.16
C GLY A 171 25.34 5.85 -6.21
N PHE A 172 24.62 6.16 -5.12
CA PHE A 172 25.13 7.08 -4.10
C PHE A 172 26.30 6.52 -3.30
N ALA A 173 26.31 5.23 -2.95
CA ALA A 173 27.42 4.62 -2.23
C ALA A 173 28.74 4.68 -3.03
N VAL A 174 28.69 4.44 -4.34
CA VAL A 174 29.85 4.60 -5.23
C VAL A 174 30.33 6.05 -5.26
N GLN A 175 29.43 7.02 -5.47
CA GLN A 175 29.80 8.45 -5.50
C GLN A 175 30.42 8.91 -4.17
N ALA A 176 29.88 8.46 -3.04
CA ALA A 176 30.41 8.78 -1.72
C ALA A 176 31.84 8.24 -1.52
N ILE A 177 32.10 6.98 -1.90
CA ILE A 177 33.43 6.35 -1.75
C ILE A 177 34.46 6.95 -2.71
N LEU A 178 34.06 7.31 -3.93
CA LEU A 178 34.95 8.05 -4.84
C LEU A 178 35.32 9.43 -4.28
N SER A 179 34.40 10.06 -3.56
CA SER A 179 34.61 11.40 -2.95
C SER A 179 35.52 11.38 -1.72
N THR A 180 35.77 10.24 -1.07
CA THR A 180 36.70 10.14 0.07
C THR A 180 38.15 9.89 -0.34
N GLY A 181 38.41 9.57 -1.61
CA GLY A 181 39.74 9.19 -2.09
C GLY A 181 40.19 7.77 -1.72
N LEU A 182 39.35 6.97 -1.06
CA LEU A 182 39.66 5.60 -0.61
C LEU A 182 39.53 4.54 -1.72
N VAL A 183 39.81 4.91 -2.97
CA VAL A 183 39.56 4.07 -4.16
C VAL A 183 40.40 2.79 -4.13
N ASP A 184 41.65 2.87 -3.69
CA ASP A 184 42.57 1.72 -3.63
C ASP A 184 42.16 0.70 -2.56
N GLU A 185 41.59 1.16 -1.44
CA GLU A 185 41.08 0.32 -0.36
C GLU A 185 39.82 -0.46 -0.81
N TYR A 186 38.89 0.22 -1.49
CA TYR A 186 37.60 -0.34 -1.89
C TYR A 186 37.53 -0.85 -3.33
N GLY A 187 38.63 -0.87 -4.08
CA GLY A 187 38.65 -1.15 -5.52
C GLY A 187 37.98 -2.46 -5.95
N SER A 188 38.10 -3.52 -5.14
CA SER A 188 37.42 -4.81 -5.43
C SER A 188 35.90 -4.76 -5.26
N MET A 189 35.40 -3.93 -4.35
CA MET A 189 33.98 -3.65 -4.15
C MET A 189 33.47 -2.71 -5.24
N LEU A 190 34.20 -1.63 -5.53
CA LEU A 190 33.86 -0.67 -6.60
C LEU A 190 33.73 -1.35 -7.96
N LYS A 191 34.58 -2.36 -8.26
CA LYS A 191 34.43 -3.19 -9.46
C LYS A 191 33.10 -3.96 -9.49
N LYS A 192 32.70 -4.59 -8.38
CA LYS A 192 31.40 -5.27 -8.27
C LYS A 192 30.22 -4.30 -8.39
N ALA A 193 30.34 -3.11 -7.82
CA ALA A 193 29.33 -2.06 -7.92
C ALA A 193 29.18 -1.53 -9.35
N HIS A 194 30.29 -1.29 -10.06
CA HIS A 194 30.29 -0.98 -11.49
C HIS A 194 29.60 -2.09 -12.31
N ASP A 195 29.94 -3.35 -12.06
CA ASP A 195 29.34 -4.47 -12.79
C ASP A 195 27.84 -4.60 -12.49
N PHE A 196 27.41 -4.34 -11.24
CA PHE A 196 26.00 -4.25 -10.84
C PHE A 196 25.24 -3.12 -11.55
N ILE A 197 25.80 -1.90 -11.58
CA ILE A 197 25.22 -0.76 -12.31
C ILE A 197 25.10 -1.11 -13.80
N LYS A 198 26.14 -1.71 -14.38
CA LYS A 198 26.18 -2.11 -15.79
C LYS A 198 25.11 -3.15 -16.12
N ILE A 199 24.90 -4.19 -15.31
CA ILE A 199 23.82 -5.17 -15.58
C ILE A 199 22.42 -4.60 -15.32
N SER A 200 22.30 -3.57 -14.48
CA SER A 200 21.02 -2.94 -14.13
C SER A 200 20.49 -1.95 -15.18
N GLN A 201 21.27 -1.66 -16.22
CA GLN A 201 20.82 -0.82 -17.34
C GLN A 201 19.73 -1.52 -18.14
N VAL A 202 18.61 -0.83 -18.40
CA VAL A 202 17.53 -1.35 -19.25
C VAL A 202 18.04 -1.49 -20.69
N ARG A 203 18.08 -2.73 -21.19
CA ARG A 203 18.70 -3.05 -22.50
C ARG A 203 17.78 -2.86 -23.70
N GLU A 204 16.48 -2.97 -23.48
CA GLU A 204 15.45 -2.98 -24.52
C GLU A 204 14.22 -2.19 -24.04
N ASP A 205 13.45 -1.66 -24.98
CA ASP A 205 12.18 -1.02 -24.67
C ASP A 205 11.07 -2.05 -24.43
N SER A 206 10.00 -1.63 -23.74
CA SER A 206 8.81 -2.48 -23.63
C SER A 206 8.25 -2.82 -25.03
N PRO A 207 7.86 -4.08 -25.29
CA PRO A 207 7.45 -4.52 -26.61
C PRO A 207 6.17 -3.83 -27.09
N GLY A 208 6.07 -3.62 -28.41
CA GLY A 208 4.95 -2.95 -29.05
C GLY A 208 5.10 -1.42 -29.11
N ASN A 209 4.00 -0.70 -29.30
CA ASN A 209 4.02 0.76 -29.39
C ASN A 209 3.94 1.40 -27.99
N LEU A 210 5.05 1.99 -27.54
CA LEU A 210 5.14 2.69 -26.24
C LEU A 210 4.06 3.78 -26.08
N SER A 211 3.69 4.47 -27.16
CA SER A 211 2.69 5.54 -27.15
C SER A 211 1.29 5.03 -26.79
N SER A 212 0.94 3.82 -27.24
CA SER A 212 -0.34 3.16 -26.92
C SER A 212 -0.50 2.85 -25.43
N TRP A 213 0.62 2.68 -24.72
CA TRP A 213 0.68 2.36 -23.29
C TRP A 213 1.11 3.54 -22.42
N TYR A 214 1.25 4.73 -23.02
CA TYR A 214 1.77 5.94 -22.37
C TYR A 214 3.11 5.68 -21.65
N ARG A 215 3.99 4.89 -22.27
CA ARG A 215 5.35 4.61 -21.78
C ARG A 215 6.33 5.61 -22.40
N HIS A 216 7.32 6.04 -21.61
CA HIS A 216 8.49 6.72 -22.13
C HIS A 216 9.48 5.68 -22.69
N ILE A 217 10.38 6.10 -23.58
CA ILE A 217 11.55 5.31 -23.98
C ILE A 217 12.33 4.94 -22.71
N SER A 218 12.70 3.67 -22.61
CA SER A 218 13.31 3.06 -21.44
C SER A 218 14.70 2.48 -21.71
N LYS A 219 14.98 2.07 -22.95
CA LYS A 219 16.28 1.56 -23.37
C LYS A 219 17.41 2.57 -23.07
N GLY A 220 18.45 2.08 -22.42
CA GLY A 220 19.62 2.86 -22.02
C GLY A 220 19.48 3.55 -20.66
N GLY A 221 18.26 3.66 -20.11
CA GLY A 221 18.01 4.23 -18.80
C GLY A 221 18.20 3.24 -17.64
N TRP A 222 18.09 3.76 -16.43
CA TRP A 222 18.26 3.03 -15.19
C TRP A 222 17.07 3.21 -14.23
N PRO A 223 16.52 2.13 -13.65
CA PRO A 223 15.39 2.18 -12.72
C PRO A 223 15.86 2.37 -11.28
N PHE A 224 14.98 2.88 -10.41
CA PHE A 224 15.24 3.04 -8.97
C PHE A 224 15.67 1.73 -8.26
N SER A 225 15.15 0.60 -8.74
CA SER A 225 15.29 -0.72 -8.10
C SER A 225 16.14 -1.70 -8.91
N THR A 226 15.52 -2.43 -9.86
CA THR A 226 16.12 -3.54 -10.62
C THR A 226 15.74 -3.45 -12.10
N PRO A 227 16.55 -3.99 -13.03
CA PRO A 227 16.24 -3.95 -14.47
C PRO A 227 14.87 -4.55 -14.81
N ASP A 228 14.46 -5.62 -14.11
CA ASP A 228 13.15 -6.28 -14.27
C ASP A 228 11.95 -5.38 -13.97
N ASN A 229 12.14 -4.31 -13.19
CA ASN A 229 11.10 -3.30 -12.99
C ASN A 229 10.80 -2.57 -14.31
N GLY A 230 11.82 -2.27 -15.11
CA GLY A 230 11.69 -1.70 -16.46
C GLY A 230 11.16 -0.26 -16.53
N TRP A 231 11.01 0.45 -15.40
CA TRP A 231 10.68 1.87 -15.36
C TRP A 231 11.90 2.70 -14.95
N PRO A 232 12.69 3.20 -15.91
CA PRO A 232 13.79 4.09 -15.59
C PRO A 232 13.29 5.43 -15.04
N VAL A 233 14.10 6.03 -14.18
CA VAL A 233 13.84 7.34 -13.58
C VAL A 233 15.01 8.27 -13.95
N SER A 234 14.71 9.55 -14.18
CA SER A 234 15.68 10.50 -14.73
C SER A 234 16.87 10.78 -13.82
N ASP A 235 16.65 10.77 -12.50
CA ASP A 235 17.68 10.93 -11.47
C ASP A 235 18.51 9.65 -11.29
N CYS A 236 17.88 8.47 -11.36
CA CYS A 236 18.55 7.17 -11.32
C CYS A 236 19.41 6.88 -12.58
N THR A 237 19.17 7.65 -13.66
CA THR A 237 19.87 7.55 -14.95
C THR A 237 21.02 8.57 -15.07
N ALA A 238 21.08 9.56 -14.18
CA ALA A 238 22.09 10.63 -14.16
C ALA A 238 23.32 10.24 -13.32
#